data_AF-A0A397AII3-F1
#
_entry.id   AF-A0A397AII3-F1
#
_cell.length_a   1.000
_cell.length_b   1.000
_cell.length_c   1.000
_cell.angle_alpha   90.00
_cell.angle_beta   90.00
_cell.angle_gamma   90.00
#
_symmetry.space_group_name_H-M   'P 1'
#
loop_
_entity.id
_entity.type
_entity.pdbx_description
1 polymer ?
#
loop_
_entity_poly.entity_id
_entity_poly.type
_entity_poly.pdbx_seq_one_letter_code
_entity_poly.pdbx_strand_id
1 'polypeptide(L)'
;MLEVKTVGAIFVLLCAINMLNYIDRGIIPGSPLQFEGFISSVLHANSNADNATSATTTPHTGVSAWLGLLVSAFIAGYSVFSIAFGYWAIYYRPFVLIAAGLVVWVVAMFLCGLADAVQSLNLLLIGRILSGVGESSFQAIAPSFIDDHAPPAKRTLWLGVFYCGITVGTASGYFYSAMFATSVLRWPWAFYSEGLLMVPLVLMCVFCIPKRFNLPGGHMMRDEPKPRKSIVVEESVTRPTSFESDSSNPAATPAQDGLIHSTLSFIEPRLTSSTPAVAGPSSDRDTKSLLVTPRVSLHVEIWEILKSPLFMLVAMGSAAYVFSISGLGAFGPSLLIGMGLFEEKSAAMVFGAIIVVAGTIGTLLGGLCLDRNCKTQPDNDEFRVYMATRQ
;
A
#
# COMPACT_ATOMS: atom_id res chain seq x y z
N MET A 1 -25.53 21.17 2.56
CA MET A 1 -24.54 20.10 2.35
C MET A 1 -23.21 20.58 2.91
N LEU A 2 -22.59 19.80 3.81
CA LEU A 2 -21.30 20.10 4.41
C LEU A 2 -20.20 19.80 3.37
N GLU A 3 -19.85 20.77 2.53
CA GLU A 3 -18.74 20.61 1.58
C GLU A 3 -17.41 20.96 2.26
N VAL A 4 -16.41 20.08 2.11
CA VAL A 4 -15.04 20.34 2.57
C VAL A 4 -14.42 21.43 1.70
N LYS A 5 -14.12 22.59 2.29
CA LYS A 5 -13.60 23.75 1.55
C LYS A 5 -12.11 23.66 1.23
N THR A 6 -11.33 22.93 2.02
CA THR A 6 -9.86 22.88 1.95
C THR A 6 -9.31 21.49 1.65
N VAL A 7 -8.28 21.41 0.80
CA VAL A 7 -7.54 20.16 0.50
C VAL A 7 -6.96 19.54 1.77
N GLY A 8 -6.46 20.37 2.69
CA GLY A 8 -5.93 19.88 3.97
C GLY A 8 -6.95 19.12 4.81
N ALA A 9 -8.24 19.47 4.77
CA ALA A 9 -9.27 18.73 5.48
C ALA A 9 -9.55 17.36 4.85
N ILE A 10 -9.36 17.21 3.54
CA ILE A 10 -9.39 15.90 2.86
C ILE A 10 -8.19 15.06 3.31
N PHE A 11 -7.00 15.65 3.43
CA PHE A 11 -5.83 14.92 3.93
C PHE A 11 -6.00 14.47 5.38
N VAL A 12 -6.59 15.30 6.24
CA VAL A 12 -6.93 14.91 7.62
C VAL A 12 -7.92 13.75 7.63
N LEU A 13 -8.95 13.79 6.78
CA LEU A 13 -9.90 12.67 6.64
C LEU A 13 -9.19 11.38 6.21
N LEU A 14 -8.32 11.45 5.20
CA LEU A 14 -7.52 10.29 4.76
C LEU A 14 -6.61 9.79 5.90
N CYS A 15 -5.95 10.66 6.63
CA CYS A 15 -5.12 10.24 7.77
C CYS A 15 -5.96 9.59 8.89
N ALA A 16 -7.17 10.08 9.15
CA ALA A 16 -8.07 9.50 10.14
C ALA A 16 -8.55 8.10 9.73
N ILE A 17 -8.93 7.92 8.45
CA ILE A 17 -9.28 6.60 7.90
C ILE A 17 -8.08 5.67 7.96
N ASN A 18 -6.89 6.16 7.60
CA ASN A 18 -5.68 5.35 7.66
C ASN A 18 -5.37 4.89 9.08
N MET A 19 -5.48 5.79 10.06
CA MET A 19 -5.29 5.44 11.47
C MET A 19 -6.26 4.34 11.91
N LEU A 20 -7.55 4.44 11.53
CA LEU A 20 -8.54 3.44 11.88
C LEU A 20 -8.28 2.10 11.20
N ASN A 21 -7.93 2.08 9.90
CA ASN A 21 -7.54 0.85 9.20
C ASN A 21 -6.35 0.15 9.86
N TYR A 22 -5.38 0.90 10.39
CA TYR A 22 -4.23 0.32 11.09
C TYR A 22 -4.53 -0.12 12.53
N ILE A 23 -5.60 0.38 13.15
CA ILE A 23 -6.09 -0.14 14.44
C ILE A 23 -6.55 -1.61 14.27
N ASP A 24 -7.29 -1.94 13.21
CA ASP A 24 -7.71 -3.33 12.87
C ASP A 24 -6.53 -4.31 12.87
N ARG A 25 -5.36 -3.89 12.38
CA ARG A 25 -4.16 -4.73 12.32
C ARG A 25 -3.64 -5.14 13.69
N GLY A 26 -3.90 -4.34 14.71
CA GLY A 26 -3.53 -4.62 16.09
C GLY A 26 -4.59 -5.39 16.88
N ILE A 27 -5.80 -5.62 16.33
CA ILE A 27 -6.89 -6.23 17.10
C ILE A 27 -6.60 -7.68 17.48
N ILE A 28 -6.36 -8.55 16.50
CA ILE A 28 -6.08 -9.98 16.75
C ILE A 28 -4.87 -10.16 17.68
N PRO A 29 -3.69 -9.63 17.34
CA PRO A 29 -2.51 -9.83 18.18
C PRO A 29 -2.53 -9.04 19.50
N GLY A 30 -3.45 -8.08 19.68
CA GLY A 30 -3.60 -7.33 20.93
C GLY A 30 -4.40 -8.06 22.02
N SER A 31 -5.10 -9.14 21.69
CA SER A 31 -5.81 -10.00 22.65
C SER A 31 -5.54 -11.49 22.40
N PRO A 32 -4.25 -11.89 22.40
CA PRO A 32 -3.83 -13.21 21.93
C PRO A 32 -4.49 -14.36 22.71
N LEU A 33 -4.68 -14.24 24.03
CA LEU A 33 -5.26 -15.34 24.81
C LEU A 33 -6.74 -15.55 24.50
N GLN A 34 -7.47 -14.48 24.19
CA GLN A 34 -8.89 -14.60 23.82
C GLN A 34 -9.06 -15.28 22.47
N PHE A 35 -8.24 -14.90 21.49
CA PHE A 35 -8.28 -15.55 20.17
C PHE A 35 -7.78 -16.99 20.25
N GLU A 36 -6.71 -17.28 20.99
CA GLU A 36 -6.23 -18.65 21.20
C GLU A 36 -7.30 -19.52 21.89
N GLY A 37 -7.96 -18.99 22.92
CA GLY A 37 -9.07 -19.66 23.60
C GLY A 37 -10.27 -19.92 22.70
N PHE A 38 -10.67 -18.94 21.89
CA PHE A 38 -11.76 -19.07 20.91
C PHE A 38 -11.43 -20.10 19.82
N ILE A 39 -10.22 -20.06 19.26
CA ILE A 39 -9.81 -21.03 18.23
C ILE A 39 -9.77 -22.44 18.82
N SER A 40 -9.24 -22.59 20.04
CA SER A 40 -9.21 -23.87 20.74
C SER A 40 -10.63 -24.39 21.00
N SER A 41 -11.57 -23.56 21.48
CA SER A 41 -12.94 -24.00 21.77
C SER A 41 -13.67 -24.49 20.53
N VAL A 42 -13.55 -23.77 19.41
CA VAL A 42 -14.20 -24.16 18.14
C VAL A 42 -13.54 -25.41 17.54
N LEU A 43 -12.21 -25.51 17.60
CA LEU A 43 -11.50 -26.69 17.09
C LEU A 43 -11.85 -27.94 17.90
N HIS A 44 -11.95 -27.83 19.22
CA HIS A 44 -12.39 -28.93 20.08
C HIS A 44 -13.84 -29.32 19.80
N ALA A 45 -14.75 -28.36 19.62
CA ALA A 45 -16.14 -28.63 19.26
C ALA A 45 -16.26 -29.40 17.94
N ASN A 46 -15.49 -29.03 16.92
CA ASN A 46 -15.47 -29.73 15.63
C ASN A 46 -14.83 -31.12 15.75
N SER A 47 -13.74 -31.26 16.51
CA SER A 47 -13.11 -32.57 16.73
C SER A 47 -14.04 -33.56 17.44
N ASN A 48 -14.92 -33.09 18.33
CA ASN A 48 -15.93 -33.93 18.97
C ASN A 48 -17.05 -34.33 18.01
N ALA A 49 -17.30 -33.56 16.95
CA ALA A 49 -18.21 -33.94 15.86
C ALA A 49 -17.56 -34.94 14.89
N ASP A 50 -16.24 -34.83 14.66
CA ASP A 50 -15.49 -35.62 13.68
C ASP A 50 -14.77 -36.86 14.25
N ASN A 51 -14.81 -37.07 15.58
CA ASN A 51 -14.31 -38.27 16.26
C ASN A 51 -15.20 -39.51 16.04
N ALA A 52 -15.55 -39.77 14.77
CA ALA A 52 -15.70 -41.12 14.24
C ALA A 52 -14.38 -41.65 13.62
N THR A 53 -13.43 -40.82 13.19
CA THR A 53 -12.15 -41.32 12.64
C THR A 53 -11.03 -40.28 12.59
N SER A 54 -9.93 -40.56 13.29
CA SER A 54 -8.55 -40.04 13.08
C SER A 54 -8.09 -38.86 13.95
N ALA A 55 -7.80 -39.15 15.22
CA ALA A 55 -7.07 -38.27 16.11
C ALA A 55 -5.54 -38.52 16.01
N THR A 56 -4.82 -37.71 15.23
CA THR A 56 -3.35 -37.60 15.31
C THR A 56 -2.86 -36.25 14.75
N THR A 57 -3.17 -35.14 15.42
CA THR A 57 -2.33 -33.93 15.37
C THR A 57 -2.45 -33.19 16.70
N THR A 58 -1.31 -32.81 17.26
CA THR A 58 -1.17 -32.12 18.54
C THR A 58 -2.04 -30.84 18.59
N PRO A 59 -2.86 -30.63 19.65
CA PRO A 59 -3.83 -29.55 19.70
C PRO A 59 -3.22 -28.13 19.68
N HIS A 60 -1.95 -27.97 20.11
CA HIS A 60 -1.29 -26.66 20.18
C HIS A 60 -0.78 -26.13 18.83
N THR A 61 -0.40 -27.00 17.88
CA THR A 61 0.11 -26.54 16.57
C THR A 61 -0.99 -25.98 15.68
N GLY A 62 -2.22 -26.49 15.83
CA GLY A 62 -3.39 -25.99 15.09
C GLY A 62 -3.73 -24.54 15.43
N VAL A 63 -3.66 -24.14 16.70
CA VAL A 63 -4.07 -22.80 17.14
C VAL A 63 -3.17 -21.72 16.56
N SER A 64 -1.85 -21.88 16.67
CA SER A 64 -0.89 -20.93 16.10
C SER A 64 -0.94 -20.89 14.57
N ALA A 65 -1.20 -22.02 13.92
CA ALA A 65 -1.41 -22.07 12.47
C ALA A 65 -2.65 -21.29 12.04
N TRP A 66 -3.76 -21.41 12.77
CA TRP A 66 -4.99 -20.64 12.52
C TRP A 66 -4.80 -19.14 12.75
N LEU A 67 -4.08 -18.72 13.80
CA LEU A 67 -3.73 -17.31 14.00
C LEU A 67 -2.91 -16.76 12.82
N GLY A 68 -1.89 -17.51 12.38
CA GLY A 68 -1.09 -17.16 11.21
C GLY A 68 -1.94 -17.08 9.94
N LEU A 69 -2.91 -18.00 9.78
CA LEU A 69 -3.83 -18.00 8.66
C LEU A 69 -4.76 -16.78 8.65
N LEU A 70 -5.28 -16.35 9.80
CA LEU A 70 -6.13 -15.15 9.90
C LEU A 70 -5.41 -13.88 9.46
N VAL A 71 -4.15 -13.72 9.87
CA VAL A 71 -3.31 -12.58 9.47
C VAL A 71 -2.96 -12.68 7.97
N SER A 72 -2.62 -13.87 7.49
CA SER A 72 -2.26 -14.10 6.09
C SER A 72 -3.45 -13.94 5.13
N ALA A 73 -4.64 -14.36 5.54
CA ALA A 73 -5.86 -14.27 4.73
C ALA A 73 -6.24 -12.82 4.42
N PHE A 74 -6.05 -11.94 5.41
CA PHE A 74 -6.14 -10.50 5.19
C PHE A 74 -5.16 -10.05 4.09
N ILE A 75 -3.88 -10.42 4.21
CA ILE A 75 -2.82 -9.97 3.29
C ILE A 75 -3.07 -10.49 1.88
N ALA A 76 -3.58 -11.72 1.75
CA ALA A 76 -3.93 -12.32 0.47
C ALA A 76 -5.06 -11.54 -0.24
N GLY A 77 -6.15 -11.25 0.48
CA GLY A 77 -7.25 -10.42 -0.06
C GLY A 77 -6.77 -9.03 -0.45
N TYR A 78 -5.96 -8.40 0.40
CA TYR A 78 -5.39 -7.08 0.18
C TYR A 78 -4.50 -7.03 -1.08
N SER A 79 -3.60 -8.00 -1.25
CA SER A 79 -2.59 -8.00 -2.32
C SER A 79 -3.24 -8.14 -3.70
N VAL A 80 -4.19 -9.07 -3.85
CA VAL A 80 -4.89 -9.29 -5.13
C VAL A 80 -5.71 -8.07 -5.53
N PHE A 81 -6.49 -7.52 -4.60
CA PHE A 81 -7.39 -6.42 -4.92
C PHE A 81 -6.70 -5.06 -4.99
N SER A 82 -5.51 -4.88 -4.39
CA SER A 82 -4.73 -3.65 -4.52
C SER A 82 -4.40 -3.33 -5.99
N ILE A 83 -4.07 -4.34 -6.79
CA ILE A 83 -3.81 -4.20 -8.23
C ILE A 83 -5.10 -3.82 -8.97
N ALA A 84 -6.22 -4.47 -8.63
CA ALA A 84 -7.52 -4.20 -9.26
C ALA A 84 -8.02 -2.78 -8.97
N PHE A 85 -8.01 -2.35 -7.71
CA PHE A 85 -8.42 -0.99 -7.32
C PHE A 85 -7.46 0.08 -7.86
N GLY A 86 -6.15 -0.20 -7.91
CA GLY A 86 -5.18 0.68 -8.55
C GLY A 86 -5.50 0.94 -10.02
N TYR A 87 -5.89 -0.11 -10.76
CA TYR A 87 -6.32 0.03 -12.16
C TYR A 87 -7.69 0.74 -12.29
N TRP A 88 -8.67 0.38 -11.46
CA TRP A 88 -10.00 1.00 -11.50
C TRP A 88 -9.98 2.49 -11.14
N ALA A 89 -9.04 2.95 -10.32
CA ALA A 89 -8.87 4.36 -9.97
C ALA A 89 -8.55 5.27 -11.17
N ILE A 90 -8.08 4.69 -12.28
CA ILE A 90 -7.83 5.42 -13.53
C ILE A 90 -9.14 5.82 -14.22
N TYR A 91 -10.16 4.94 -14.20
CA TYR A 91 -11.42 5.12 -14.92
C TYR A 91 -12.54 5.68 -14.06
N TYR A 92 -12.54 5.33 -12.79
CA TYR A 92 -13.62 5.66 -11.87
C TYR A 92 -13.20 6.74 -10.87
N ARG A 93 -14.20 7.32 -10.21
CA ARG A 93 -14.00 8.39 -9.22
C ARG A 93 -13.31 7.83 -7.96
N PRO A 94 -12.14 8.36 -7.56
CA PRO A 94 -11.30 7.75 -6.52
C PRO A 94 -12.02 7.62 -5.17
N PHE A 95 -12.76 8.63 -4.73
CA PHE A 95 -13.44 8.58 -3.43
C PHE A 95 -14.70 7.71 -3.42
N VAL A 96 -15.31 7.47 -4.58
CA VAL A 96 -16.40 6.48 -4.69
C VAL A 96 -15.84 5.07 -4.54
N LEU A 97 -14.67 4.80 -5.11
CA LEU A 97 -13.97 3.53 -4.94
C LEU A 97 -13.55 3.29 -3.49
N ILE A 98 -12.93 4.30 -2.87
CA ILE A 98 -12.57 4.26 -1.45
C ILE A 98 -13.83 4.00 -0.61
N ALA A 99 -14.91 4.74 -0.82
CA ALA A 99 -16.14 4.54 -0.06
C ALA A 99 -16.72 3.14 -0.26
N ALA A 100 -16.76 2.63 -1.49
CA ALA A 100 -17.26 1.29 -1.77
C ALA A 100 -16.43 0.20 -1.07
N GLY A 101 -15.10 0.28 -1.12
CA GLY A 101 -14.24 -0.66 -0.42
C GLY A 101 -14.32 -0.53 1.10
N LEU A 102 -14.44 0.68 1.63
CA LEU A 102 -14.64 0.87 3.08
C LEU A 102 -16.02 0.39 3.55
N VAL A 103 -17.07 0.40 2.72
CA VAL A 103 -18.34 -0.26 3.05
C VAL A 103 -18.15 -1.77 3.17
N VAL A 104 -17.42 -2.39 2.24
CA VAL A 104 -17.07 -3.82 2.34
C VAL A 104 -16.26 -4.09 3.61
N TRP A 105 -15.32 -3.21 3.94
CA TRP A 105 -14.53 -3.29 5.17
C TRP A 105 -15.40 -3.18 6.43
N VAL A 106 -16.37 -2.27 6.48
CA VAL A 106 -17.29 -2.13 7.62
C VAL A 106 -18.11 -3.41 7.79
N VAL A 107 -18.68 -3.95 6.71
CA VAL A 107 -19.40 -5.23 6.73
C VAL A 107 -18.49 -6.35 7.25
N ALA A 108 -17.23 -6.38 6.81
CA ALA A 108 -16.25 -7.35 7.26
C ALA A 108 -16.00 -7.28 8.77
N MET A 109 -15.92 -6.09 9.36
CA MET A 109 -15.78 -5.93 10.82
C MET A 109 -16.96 -6.52 11.58
N PHE A 110 -18.19 -6.29 11.12
CA PHE A 110 -19.38 -6.91 11.73
C PHE A 110 -19.38 -8.43 11.59
N LEU A 111 -18.90 -8.98 10.46
CA LEU A 111 -18.73 -10.43 10.29
C LEU A 111 -17.67 -11.00 11.23
N CYS A 112 -16.54 -10.31 11.41
CA CYS A 112 -15.49 -10.69 12.36
C CYS A 112 -16.03 -10.75 13.80
N GLY A 113 -16.78 -9.73 14.24
CA GLY A 113 -17.42 -9.75 15.57
C GLY A 113 -18.48 -10.85 15.71
N LEU A 114 -19.27 -11.11 14.66
CA LEU A 114 -20.31 -12.14 14.68
C LEU A 114 -19.73 -13.57 14.77
N ALA A 115 -18.47 -13.76 14.41
CA ALA A 115 -17.79 -15.05 14.49
C ALA A 115 -17.76 -15.64 15.92
N ASP A 116 -17.67 -14.79 16.94
CA ASP A 116 -17.76 -15.23 18.34
C ASP A 116 -19.17 -15.72 18.69
N ALA A 117 -20.21 -15.00 18.29
CA ALA A 117 -21.60 -15.38 18.59
C ALA A 117 -22.00 -16.69 17.91
N VAL A 118 -21.51 -16.93 16.69
CA VAL A 118 -21.79 -18.14 15.89
C VAL A 118 -20.78 -19.26 16.19
N GLN A 119 -19.71 -18.98 16.95
CA GLN A 119 -18.61 -19.93 17.21
C GLN A 119 -18.03 -20.52 15.92
N SER A 120 -17.75 -19.67 14.92
CA SER A 120 -17.31 -20.11 13.59
C SER A 120 -15.99 -19.47 13.14
N LEU A 121 -14.96 -20.29 12.97
CA LEU A 121 -13.66 -19.87 12.43
C LEU A 121 -13.74 -19.45 10.97
N ASN A 122 -14.59 -20.11 10.18
CA ASN A 122 -14.76 -19.78 8.76
C ASN A 122 -15.37 -18.39 8.59
N LEU A 123 -16.29 -17.99 9.46
CA LEU A 123 -16.87 -16.65 9.42
C LEU A 123 -15.82 -15.58 9.73
N LEU A 124 -14.97 -15.82 10.72
CA LEU A 124 -13.84 -14.94 11.02
C LEU A 124 -12.85 -14.86 9.85
N LEU A 125 -12.54 -15.99 9.22
CA LEU A 125 -11.64 -16.05 8.05
C LEU A 125 -12.20 -15.27 6.86
N ILE A 126 -13.49 -15.44 6.55
CA ILE A 126 -14.17 -14.68 5.49
C ILE A 126 -14.15 -13.19 5.81
N GLY A 127 -14.41 -12.82 7.07
CA GLY A 127 -14.29 -11.44 7.54
C GLY A 127 -12.89 -10.86 7.29
N ARG A 128 -11.82 -11.60 7.61
CA ARG A 128 -10.43 -11.15 7.35
C ARG A 128 -10.12 -10.99 5.88
N ILE A 129 -10.61 -11.89 5.02
CA ILE A 129 -10.42 -11.75 3.57
C ILE A 129 -11.13 -10.49 3.07
N LEU A 130 -12.41 -10.30 3.46
CA LEU A 130 -13.21 -9.15 3.03
C LEU A 130 -12.66 -7.82 3.55
N SER A 131 -12.11 -7.78 4.77
CA SER A 131 -11.45 -6.58 5.28
C SER A 131 -10.18 -6.27 4.49
N GLY A 132 -9.40 -7.28 4.10
CA GLY A 132 -8.27 -7.13 3.18
C GLY A 132 -8.68 -6.53 1.83
N VAL A 133 -9.75 -7.06 1.24
CA VAL A 133 -10.32 -6.54 -0.02
C VAL A 133 -10.75 -5.09 0.14
N GLY A 134 -11.51 -4.77 1.20
CA GLY A 134 -12.01 -3.42 1.43
C GLY A 134 -10.90 -2.39 1.66
N GLU A 135 -9.92 -2.71 2.51
CA GLU A 135 -8.81 -1.82 2.86
C GLU A 135 -7.89 -1.55 1.66
N SER A 136 -7.74 -2.52 0.74
CA SER A 136 -6.89 -2.37 -0.45
C SER A 136 -7.31 -1.20 -1.34
N SER A 137 -8.62 -0.91 -1.41
CA SER A 137 -9.14 0.25 -2.16
C SER A 137 -8.59 1.57 -1.61
N PHE A 138 -8.49 1.68 -0.29
CA PHE A 138 -8.03 2.88 0.37
C PHE A 138 -6.53 3.06 0.18
N GLN A 139 -5.74 2.00 0.41
CA GLN A 139 -4.28 2.09 0.32
C GLN A 139 -3.76 2.23 -1.11
N ALA A 140 -4.48 1.74 -2.11
CA ALA A 140 -4.10 1.94 -3.51
C ALA A 140 -4.32 3.39 -3.99
N ILE A 141 -5.25 4.13 -3.37
CA ILE A 141 -5.73 5.42 -3.89
C ILE A 141 -5.31 6.61 -3.01
N ALA A 142 -5.27 6.45 -1.69
CA ALA A 142 -5.03 7.58 -0.78
C ALA A 142 -3.61 8.18 -0.90
N PRO A 143 -2.52 7.41 -0.96
CA PRO A 143 -1.17 7.98 -1.08
C PRO A 143 -0.95 8.74 -2.39
N SER A 144 -1.43 8.19 -3.51
CA SER A 144 -1.34 8.84 -4.83
C SER A 144 -2.16 10.13 -4.86
N PHE A 145 -3.36 10.13 -4.26
CA PHE A 145 -4.15 11.35 -4.12
C PHE A 145 -3.42 12.45 -3.33
N ILE A 146 -2.76 12.08 -2.22
CA ILE A 146 -1.96 13.02 -1.42
C ILE A 146 -0.77 13.56 -2.23
N ASP A 147 -0.05 12.70 -2.94
CA ASP A 147 1.10 13.11 -3.77
C ASP A 147 0.72 14.11 -4.87
N ASP A 148 -0.41 13.87 -5.54
CA ASP A 148 -0.87 14.69 -6.66
C ASP A 148 -1.35 16.08 -6.22
N HIS A 149 -2.02 16.17 -5.06
CA HIS A 149 -2.70 17.40 -4.60
C HIS A 149 -1.92 18.16 -3.53
N ALA A 150 -0.88 17.57 -2.93
CA ALA A 150 -0.09 18.25 -1.92
C ALA A 150 0.87 19.29 -2.57
N PRO A 151 1.02 20.48 -1.96
CA PRO A 151 2.02 21.45 -2.40
C PRO A 151 3.42 20.82 -2.42
N PRO A 152 4.28 21.07 -3.43
CA PRO A 152 5.59 20.44 -3.55
C PRO A 152 6.44 20.53 -2.27
N ALA A 153 6.43 21.70 -1.62
CA ALA A 153 7.17 21.94 -0.38
C ALA A 153 6.66 21.18 0.85
N LYS A 154 5.40 20.70 0.85
CA LYS A 154 4.75 20.02 1.99
C LYS A 154 4.30 18.59 1.69
N ARG A 155 4.55 18.10 0.47
CA ARG A 155 4.15 16.77 0.00
C ARG A 155 4.72 15.65 0.85
N THR A 156 6.03 15.65 1.08
CA THR A 156 6.70 14.66 1.93
C THR A 156 6.18 14.71 3.36
N LEU A 157 5.80 15.89 3.87
CA LEU A 157 5.22 16.02 5.21
C LEU A 157 3.85 15.36 5.28
N TRP A 158 2.97 15.57 4.31
CA TRP A 158 1.64 14.93 4.29
C TRP A 158 1.72 13.41 4.10
N LEU A 159 2.59 12.94 3.21
CA LEU A 159 2.85 11.50 3.05
C LEU A 159 3.47 10.91 4.33
N GLY A 160 4.39 11.63 4.98
CA GLY A 160 4.97 11.24 6.26
C GLY A 160 3.91 11.09 7.35
N VAL A 161 3.03 12.08 7.52
CA VAL A 161 1.91 12.01 8.48
C VAL A 161 0.98 10.84 8.17
N PHE A 162 0.68 10.60 6.89
CA PHE A 162 -0.12 9.46 6.46
C PHE A 162 0.53 8.14 6.87
N TYR A 163 1.82 7.94 6.54
CA TYR A 163 2.56 6.71 6.86
C TYR A 163 2.89 6.55 8.35
N CYS A 164 2.97 7.63 9.13
CA CYS A 164 3.00 7.52 10.60
C CYS A 164 1.73 6.85 11.16
N GLY A 165 0.61 6.94 10.45
CA GLY A 165 -0.61 6.19 10.78
C GLY A 165 -0.40 4.68 10.83
N ILE A 166 0.57 4.13 10.10
CA ILE A 166 0.92 2.70 10.14
C ILE A 166 1.36 2.29 11.56
N THR A 167 2.38 2.97 12.07
CA THR A 167 3.03 2.61 13.33
C THR A 167 2.16 2.99 14.52
N VAL A 168 1.60 4.20 14.51
CA VAL A 168 0.74 4.70 15.59
C VAL A 168 -0.60 3.96 15.61
N GLY A 169 -1.19 3.68 14.44
CA GLY A 169 -2.45 2.95 14.34
C GLY A 169 -2.31 1.52 14.84
N THR A 170 -1.29 0.78 14.39
CA THR A 170 -1.05 -0.61 14.83
C THR A 170 -0.79 -0.68 16.34
N ALA A 171 0.01 0.24 16.88
CA ALA A 171 0.26 0.31 18.32
C ALA A 171 -1.00 0.65 19.13
N SER A 172 -1.80 1.59 18.63
CA SER A 172 -3.10 1.93 19.20
C SER A 172 -4.06 0.75 19.14
N GLY A 173 -3.99 -0.07 18.08
CA GLY A 173 -4.75 -1.31 17.92
C GLY A 173 -4.45 -2.35 18.98
N TYR A 174 -3.17 -2.58 19.31
CA TYR A 174 -2.82 -3.47 20.42
C TYR A 174 -3.38 -2.98 21.75
N PHE A 175 -3.22 -1.69 22.04
CA PHE A 175 -3.74 -1.10 23.27
C PHE A 175 -5.26 -1.20 23.33
N TYR A 176 -5.94 -0.82 22.25
CA TYR A 176 -7.39 -0.87 22.09
C TYR A 176 -7.92 -2.29 22.32
N SER A 177 -7.34 -3.29 21.66
CA SER A 177 -7.74 -4.69 21.82
C SER A 177 -7.51 -5.23 23.22
N ALA A 178 -6.36 -4.90 23.84
CA ALA A 178 -6.06 -5.29 25.21
C ALA A 178 -7.07 -4.72 26.22
N MET A 179 -7.57 -3.50 25.99
CA MET A 179 -8.62 -2.92 26.84
C MET A 179 -9.93 -3.69 26.71
N PHE A 180 -10.35 -3.99 25.48
CA PHE A 180 -11.55 -4.80 25.23
C PHE A 180 -11.43 -6.20 25.83
N ALA A 181 -10.25 -6.82 25.73
CA ALA A 181 -10.00 -8.13 26.29
C ALA A 181 -10.24 -8.18 27.81
N THR A 182 -9.74 -7.19 28.54
CA THR A 182 -9.96 -7.13 30.01
C THR A 182 -11.36 -6.65 30.42
N SER A 183 -12.16 -6.16 29.47
CA SER A 183 -13.49 -5.63 29.73
C SER A 183 -14.57 -6.70 29.62
N VAL A 184 -15.78 -6.38 30.14
CA VAL A 184 -16.98 -7.22 29.96
C VAL A 184 -17.34 -7.42 28.49
N LEU A 185 -16.90 -6.49 27.62
CA LEU A 185 -17.26 -6.46 26.20
C LEU A 185 -16.42 -7.45 25.35
N ARG A 186 -15.37 -8.09 25.87
CA ARG A 186 -14.53 -9.08 25.14
C ARG A 186 -14.02 -8.57 23.76
N TRP A 187 -13.27 -9.40 23.03
CA TRP A 187 -12.73 -9.07 21.71
C TRP A 187 -13.76 -8.76 20.58
N PRO A 188 -15.00 -9.30 20.53
CA PRO A 188 -15.90 -9.07 19.39
C PRO A 188 -16.33 -7.60 19.27
N TRP A 189 -16.50 -6.94 20.42
CA TRP A 189 -16.86 -5.54 20.47
C TRP A 189 -15.75 -4.63 19.95
N ALA A 190 -14.48 -5.06 20.00
CA ALA A 190 -13.38 -4.33 19.37
C ALA A 190 -13.65 -4.13 17.87
N PHE A 191 -14.13 -5.16 17.16
CA PHE A 191 -14.51 -5.05 15.74
C PHE A 191 -15.79 -4.24 15.54
N TYR A 192 -16.81 -4.43 16.39
CA TYR A 192 -18.08 -3.70 16.24
C TYR A 192 -17.93 -2.19 16.42
N SER A 193 -17.23 -1.74 17.46
CA SER A 193 -17.02 -0.30 17.66
C SER A 193 -16.13 0.30 16.59
N GLU A 194 -15.16 -0.45 16.08
CA GLU A 194 -14.30 0.00 14.99
C GLU A 194 -15.08 0.18 13.67
N GLY A 195 -15.87 -0.83 13.30
CA GLY A 195 -16.78 -0.75 12.16
C GLY A 195 -17.74 0.43 12.26
N LEU A 196 -18.29 0.67 13.45
CA LEU A 196 -19.18 1.80 13.71
C LEU A 196 -18.47 3.16 13.59
N LEU A 197 -17.23 3.28 14.08
CA LEU A 197 -16.42 4.48 13.97
C LEU A 197 -16.05 4.82 12.52
N MET A 198 -15.94 3.81 11.65
CA MET A 198 -15.64 4.01 10.24
C MET A 198 -16.85 4.55 9.44
N VAL A 199 -18.09 4.20 9.83
CA VAL A 199 -19.32 4.65 9.15
C VAL A 199 -19.36 6.17 8.88
N PRO A 200 -19.19 7.08 9.87
CA PRO A 200 -19.21 8.50 9.60
C PRO A 200 -18.10 8.95 8.63
N LEU A 201 -16.91 8.33 8.69
CA LEU A 201 -15.82 8.64 7.76
C LEU A 201 -16.16 8.24 6.33
N VAL A 202 -16.80 7.09 6.14
CA VAL A 202 -17.31 6.63 4.83
C VAL A 202 -18.38 7.59 4.31
N LEU A 203 -19.32 8.01 5.15
CA LEU A 203 -20.34 8.99 4.77
C LEU A 203 -19.70 10.33 4.38
N MET A 204 -18.63 10.76 5.06
CA MET A 204 -17.88 11.95 4.68
C MET A 204 -17.20 11.79 3.30
N CYS A 205 -16.64 10.61 2.99
CA CYS A 205 -16.09 10.34 1.66
C CYS A 205 -17.12 10.45 0.54
N VAL A 206 -18.36 10.03 0.79
CA VAL A 206 -19.46 10.06 -0.21
C VAL A 206 -20.07 11.46 -0.35
N PHE A 207 -20.36 12.13 0.77
CA PHE A 207 -21.20 13.34 0.77
C PHE A 207 -20.43 14.65 0.91
N CYS A 208 -19.23 14.64 1.48
CA CYS A 208 -18.52 15.88 1.84
C CYS A 208 -17.42 16.27 0.85
N ILE A 209 -17.08 15.39 -0.11
CA ILE A 209 -15.97 15.61 -1.03
C ILE A 209 -16.40 16.38 -2.29
N PRO A 210 -15.78 17.55 -2.56
CA PRO A 210 -16.09 18.34 -3.75
C PRO A 210 -15.83 17.58 -5.05
N LYS A 211 -16.72 17.74 -6.04
CA LYS A 211 -16.60 17.08 -7.36
C LYS A 211 -15.25 17.35 -8.06
N ARG A 212 -14.63 18.51 -7.82
CA ARG A 212 -13.30 18.87 -8.37
C ARG A 212 -12.16 17.93 -7.97
N PHE A 213 -12.23 17.34 -6.78
CA PHE A 213 -11.21 16.41 -6.26
C PHE A 213 -11.58 14.94 -6.47
N ASN A 214 -12.79 14.68 -6.97
CA ASN A 214 -13.29 13.33 -7.18
C ASN A 214 -13.36 12.99 -8.69
N LEU A 215 -12.37 13.45 -9.44
CA LEU A 215 -12.21 13.15 -10.86
C LEU A 215 -11.31 11.91 -11.02
N PRO A 216 -11.57 11.05 -12.02
CA PRO A 216 -10.70 9.92 -12.32
C PRO A 216 -9.28 10.38 -12.66
N GLY A 217 -8.27 9.58 -12.29
CA GLY A 217 -6.85 9.92 -12.50
C GLY A 217 -6.50 10.23 -13.96
N GLY A 218 -7.24 9.68 -14.93
CA GLY A 218 -7.06 9.98 -16.35
C GLY A 218 -7.26 11.44 -16.75
N HIS A 219 -7.94 12.26 -15.93
CA HIS A 219 -8.16 13.69 -16.22
C HIS A 219 -6.95 14.58 -15.86
N MET A 220 -6.15 14.20 -14.85
CA MET A 220 -4.99 14.98 -14.40
C MET A 220 -3.83 14.99 -15.41
N MET A 221 -3.77 14.02 -16.33
CA MET A 221 -2.76 14.00 -17.40
C MET A 221 -2.96 15.12 -18.44
N ARG A 222 -4.08 15.86 -18.40
CA ARG A 222 -4.40 16.85 -19.44
C ARG A 222 -3.99 18.29 -19.09
N ASP A 223 -3.92 18.65 -17.81
CA ASP A 223 -3.94 20.07 -17.43
C ASP A 223 -2.60 20.68 -16.98
N GLU A 224 -1.55 19.89 -16.72
CA GLU A 224 -0.17 20.42 -16.71
C GLU A 224 0.83 19.32 -17.13
N PRO A 225 1.73 19.57 -18.09
CA PRO A 225 2.89 18.71 -18.27
C PRO A 225 3.82 18.94 -17.07
N LYS A 226 3.58 18.26 -15.94
CA LYS A 226 4.68 17.98 -15.03
C LYS A 226 5.72 17.23 -15.87
N PRO A 227 6.96 17.72 -16.02
CA PRO A 227 7.98 17.01 -16.76
C PRO A 227 8.35 15.77 -15.94
N ARG A 228 7.56 14.70 -16.08
CA ARG A 228 7.98 13.38 -15.66
C ARG A 228 9.04 12.98 -16.67
N LYS A 229 10.31 13.16 -16.29
CA LYS A 229 11.46 12.65 -17.03
C LYS A 229 11.23 11.15 -17.25
N SER A 230 10.72 10.79 -18.41
CA SER A 230 10.62 9.41 -18.83
C SER A 230 12.02 8.93 -19.11
N ILE A 231 12.46 7.92 -18.38
CA ILE A 231 13.68 7.17 -18.66
C ILE A 231 13.46 6.48 -20.00
N VAL A 232 14.03 7.02 -21.06
CA VAL A 232 14.20 6.30 -22.33
C VAL A 232 15.59 5.67 -22.24
N VAL A 233 15.64 4.37 -21.96
CA VAL A 233 16.84 3.59 -22.22
C VAL A 233 16.80 3.23 -23.70
N GLU A 234 17.58 3.94 -24.51
CA GLU A 234 17.81 3.51 -25.89
C GLU A 234 19.02 2.58 -25.91
N GLU A 235 18.76 1.28 -26.05
CA GLU A 235 19.78 0.27 -26.26
C GLU A 235 20.07 0.23 -27.77
N SER A 236 21.08 0.98 -28.23
CA SER A 236 21.53 0.90 -29.62
C SER A 236 22.37 -0.36 -29.82
N VAL A 237 21.71 -1.46 -30.18
CA VAL A 237 22.38 -2.65 -30.72
C VAL A 237 22.76 -2.39 -32.18
N THR A 238 23.99 -1.97 -32.44
CA THR A 238 24.53 -1.90 -33.80
C THR A 238 24.94 -3.31 -34.26
N ARG A 239 24.13 -3.91 -35.13
CA ARG A 239 24.49 -5.12 -35.89
C ARG A 239 25.49 -4.72 -36.98
N PRO A 240 26.66 -5.36 -37.13
CA PRO A 240 27.60 -5.00 -38.19
C PRO A 240 27.09 -5.52 -39.53
N THR A 241 26.73 -4.62 -40.44
CA THR A 241 26.58 -4.95 -41.86
C THR A 241 27.95 -5.03 -42.52
N SER A 242 28.09 -6.04 -43.35
CA SER A 242 29.26 -6.48 -44.10
C SER A 242 30.00 -5.37 -44.86
N PHE A 243 31.32 -5.54 -44.89
CA PHE A 243 32.30 -4.98 -45.79
C PHE A 243 31.80 -4.78 -47.23
N GLU A 244 31.95 -3.55 -47.74
CA GLU A 244 32.40 -3.32 -49.12
C GLU A 244 33.58 -2.34 -49.09
N SER A 245 34.61 -2.76 -49.81
CA SER A 245 35.94 -2.18 -49.91
C SER A 245 35.95 -0.89 -50.72
N ASP A 246 36.72 0.11 -50.28
CA ASP A 246 37.54 0.81 -51.26
C ASP A 246 38.87 1.33 -50.67
N SER A 247 39.90 1.11 -51.48
CA SER A 247 41.32 1.16 -51.14
C SER A 247 41.93 2.54 -51.37
N SER A 248 42.67 3.06 -50.38
CA SER A 248 43.99 3.71 -50.58
C SER A 248 44.56 4.29 -49.27
N ASN A 249 45.54 3.58 -48.72
CA ASN A 249 46.56 4.10 -47.80
C ASN A 249 47.70 4.73 -48.64
N PRO A 250 48.72 5.47 -48.10
CA PRO A 250 49.29 5.31 -46.74
C PRO A 250 49.83 6.60 -46.04
N ALA A 251 49.96 6.59 -44.70
CA ALA A 251 51.19 7.00 -43.97
C ALA A 251 51.01 7.00 -42.42
N ALA A 252 51.94 6.29 -41.75
CA ALA A 252 52.48 6.47 -40.39
C ALA A 252 51.64 6.12 -39.11
N THR A 253 51.83 4.87 -38.65
CA THR A 253 52.13 4.35 -37.27
C THR A 253 52.35 5.31 -36.07
N PRO A 254 52.33 4.83 -34.79
CA PRO A 254 51.36 3.95 -34.10
C PRO A 254 51.03 4.36 -32.63
N ALA A 255 49.93 3.80 -32.10
CA ALA A 255 49.65 3.42 -30.70
C ALA A 255 49.91 4.39 -29.51
N GLN A 256 48.82 4.82 -28.84
CA GLN A 256 48.66 4.68 -27.37
C GLN A 256 47.20 4.89 -26.90
N ASP A 257 46.65 3.82 -26.31
CA ASP A 257 45.76 3.75 -25.15
C ASP A 257 44.54 4.69 -24.99
N GLY A 258 43.36 4.11 -25.24
CA GLY A 258 42.29 3.94 -24.26
C GLY A 258 41.84 5.13 -23.40
N LEU A 259 40.90 5.93 -23.92
CA LEU A 259 39.91 6.61 -23.08
C LEU A 259 38.65 6.93 -23.92
N ILE A 260 37.56 6.16 -23.73
CA ILE A 260 36.28 6.51 -24.34
C ILE A 260 35.70 7.69 -23.56
N HIS A 261 35.91 8.89 -24.09
CA HIS A 261 35.26 10.11 -23.64
C HIS A 261 33.78 10.05 -24.06
N SER A 262 32.89 9.73 -23.12
CA SER A 262 31.44 9.79 -23.36
C SER A 262 30.97 11.24 -23.21
N THR A 263 30.98 11.99 -24.31
CA THR A 263 30.49 13.37 -24.36
C THR A 263 28.98 13.36 -24.51
N LEU A 264 28.26 13.72 -23.46
CA LEU A 264 26.80 13.94 -23.47
C LEU A 264 26.49 15.21 -24.28
N SER A 265 25.85 15.07 -25.44
CA SER A 265 25.29 16.20 -26.19
C SER A 265 23.76 16.22 -26.05
N PHE A 266 23.25 17.39 -25.65
CA PHE A 266 21.82 17.67 -25.52
C PHE A 266 21.28 18.18 -26.86
N ILE A 267 20.16 17.62 -27.34
CA ILE A 267 19.38 18.17 -28.45
C ILE A 267 18.01 18.60 -27.91
N GLU A 268 17.75 19.91 -27.91
CA GLU A 268 16.40 20.48 -27.74
C GLU A 268 15.56 20.23 -29.01
N PRO A 269 14.29 19.79 -28.91
CA PRO A 269 13.41 19.77 -30.06
C PRO A 269 12.83 21.17 -30.31
N ARG A 270 13.19 21.77 -31.46
CA ARG A 270 12.52 22.97 -31.98
C ARG A 270 11.06 22.65 -32.31
N LEU A 271 10.11 23.37 -31.72
CA LEU A 271 8.73 23.43 -32.20
C LEU A 271 8.69 24.14 -33.56
N THR A 272 8.30 23.44 -34.61
CA THR A 272 7.88 24.06 -35.87
C THR A 272 6.40 24.41 -35.80
N SER A 273 6.13 25.71 -35.86
CA SER A 273 4.78 26.27 -35.98
C SER A 273 4.22 26.04 -37.38
N SER A 274 3.08 25.38 -37.49
CA SER A 274 2.20 25.50 -38.66
C SER A 274 0.73 25.51 -38.25
N THR A 275 0.12 26.70 -38.30
CA THR A 275 -1.33 26.91 -38.38
C THR A 275 -1.86 26.37 -39.71
N PRO A 276 -3.13 25.91 -39.76
CA PRO A 276 -4.14 26.77 -40.37
C PRO A 276 -5.48 26.81 -39.63
N ALA A 277 -6.20 27.90 -39.87
CA ALA A 277 -7.49 28.26 -39.30
C ALA A 277 -8.70 27.64 -40.05
N VAL A 278 -9.85 27.56 -39.35
CA VAL A 278 -11.22 28.03 -39.71
C VAL A 278 -12.31 27.12 -39.10
N ALA A 279 -13.35 27.77 -38.57
CA ALA A 279 -14.38 27.30 -37.66
C ALA A 279 -15.62 26.64 -38.30
N GLY A 280 -16.40 25.92 -37.49
CA GLY A 280 -17.82 25.59 -37.73
C GLY A 280 -18.45 24.84 -36.53
N PRO A 281 -19.67 25.21 -36.06
CA PRO A 281 -20.24 24.67 -34.82
C PRO A 281 -21.21 23.51 -35.10
N SER A 282 -21.09 22.37 -34.39
CA SER A 282 -22.26 21.51 -34.16
C SER A 282 -22.04 20.40 -33.12
N SER A 283 -23.05 20.32 -32.25
CA SER A 283 -23.59 19.10 -31.64
C SER A 283 -23.04 18.65 -30.28
N ASP A 284 -23.92 18.80 -29.28
CA ASP A 284 -23.98 18.26 -27.92
C ASP A 284 -23.85 16.71 -27.81
N ARG A 285 -22.97 16.07 -28.59
CA ARG A 285 -22.79 14.61 -28.58
C ARG A 285 -21.44 14.12 -28.05
N ASP A 286 -20.47 15.01 -27.84
CA ASP A 286 -19.09 14.64 -27.49
C ASP A 286 -18.78 14.54 -25.99
N THR A 287 -19.73 14.81 -25.09
CA THR A 287 -19.45 14.72 -23.64
C THR A 287 -19.40 13.28 -23.11
N LYS A 288 -19.78 12.28 -23.92
CA LYS A 288 -19.75 10.86 -23.53
C LYS A 288 -18.56 10.06 -24.10
N SER A 289 -17.70 10.66 -24.92
CA SER A 289 -16.55 9.98 -25.56
C SER A 289 -15.20 10.18 -24.85
N LEU A 290 -15.17 10.84 -23.69
CA LEU A 290 -13.94 11.19 -22.95
C LEU A 290 -13.50 10.15 -21.89
N LEU A 291 -13.89 8.88 -22.02
CA LEU A 291 -13.26 7.81 -21.25
C LEU A 291 -11.94 7.46 -21.93
N VAL A 292 -10.84 7.95 -21.36
CA VAL A 292 -9.47 7.58 -21.74
C VAL A 292 -9.36 6.07 -21.74
N THR A 293 -9.33 5.46 -22.92
CA THR A 293 -8.95 4.05 -23.07
C THR A 293 -7.46 3.95 -22.77
N PRO A 294 -7.01 3.00 -21.93
CA PRO A 294 -5.59 2.79 -21.72
C PRO A 294 -4.99 2.44 -23.08
N ARG A 295 -3.84 3.05 -23.43
CA ARG A 295 -3.19 2.74 -24.70
C ARG A 295 -2.63 1.31 -24.73
N VAL A 296 -2.53 0.63 -23.59
CA VAL A 296 -1.93 -0.70 -23.40
C VAL A 296 -2.80 -1.55 -22.46
N SER A 297 -2.88 -2.86 -22.70
CA SER A 297 -3.62 -3.80 -21.84
C SER A 297 -2.91 -3.98 -20.48
N LEU A 298 -3.68 -4.05 -19.39
CA LEU A 298 -3.16 -4.23 -18.02
C LEU A 298 -2.21 -5.42 -17.89
N HIS A 299 -2.48 -6.52 -18.58
CA HIS A 299 -1.63 -7.70 -18.54
C HIS A 299 -0.25 -7.45 -19.15
N VAL A 300 -0.17 -6.62 -20.19
CA VAL A 300 1.09 -6.25 -20.82
C VAL A 300 1.91 -5.35 -19.90
N GLU A 301 1.27 -4.35 -19.27
CA GLU A 301 1.95 -3.48 -18.30
C GLU A 301 2.50 -4.26 -17.11
N ILE A 302 1.70 -5.16 -16.53
CA ILE A 302 2.15 -6.03 -15.44
C ILE A 302 3.35 -6.86 -15.89
N TRP A 303 3.27 -7.48 -17.07
CA TRP A 303 4.35 -8.34 -17.57
C TRP A 303 5.64 -7.56 -17.83
N GLU A 304 5.57 -6.36 -18.38
CA GLU A 304 6.74 -5.51 -18.59
C GLU A 304 7.38 -5.06 -17.26
N ILE A 305 6.58 -4.72 -16.25
CA ILE A 305 7.10 -4.38 -14.92
C ILE A 305 7.79 -5.58 -14.27
N LEU A 306 7.22 -6.78 -14.39
CA LEU A 306 7.78 -8.01 -13.83
C LEU A 306 9.11 -8.44 -14.48
N LYS A 307 9.37 -8.02 -15.72
CA LYS A 307 10.67 -8.27 -16.38
C LYS A 307 11.80 -7.40 -15.82
N SER A 308 11.49 -6.29 -15.16
CA SER A 308 12.50 -5.39 -14.60
C SER A 308 13.17 -6.03 -13.39
N PRO A 309 14.48 -6.34 -13.44
CA PRO A 309 15.18 -6.98 -12.32
C PRO A 309 15.23 -6.07 -11.09
N LEU A 310 15.33 -4.75 -11.29
CA LEU A 310 15.32 -3.78 -10.20
C LEU A 310 13.98 -3.81 -9.46
N PHE A 311 12.86 -3.84 -10.19
CA PHE A 311 11.54 -3.93 -9.60
C PHE A 311 11.38 -5.22 -8.80
N MET A 312 11.76 -6.36 -9.38
CA MET A 312 11.65 -7.66 -8.72
C MET A 312 12.49 -7.75 -7.43
N LEU A 313 13.73 -7.27 -7.45
CA LEU A 313 14.59 -7.26 -6.26
C LEU A 313 14.01 -6.38 -5.15
N VAL A 314 13.54 -5.17 -5.48
CA VAL A 314 12.92 -4.25 -4.51
C VAL A 314 11.61 -4.82 -3.97
N ALA A 315 10.79 -5.42 -4.83
CA ALA A 315 9.53 -6.04 -4.44
C ALA A 315 9.75 -7.26 -3.53
N MET A 316 10.71 -8.14 -3.86
CA MET A 316 11.06 -9.29 -3.03
C MET A 316 11.66 -8.86 -1.68
N GLY A 317 12.54 -7.86 -1.67
CA GLY A 317 13.09 -7.29 -0.43
C GLY A 317 11.99 -6.71 0.46
N SER A 318 11.07 -5.94 -0.13
CA SER A 318 9.91 -5.39 0.57
C SER A 318 8.98 -6.49 1.10
N ALA A 319 8.75 -7.55 0.31
CA ALA A 319 7.95 -8.69 0.75
C ALA A 319 8.60 -9.42 1.93
N ALA A 320 9.91 -9.67 1.90
CA ALA A 320 10.64 -10.30 3.00
C ALA A 320 10.63 -9.44 4.27
N TYR A 321 10.77 -8.12 4.12
CA TYR A 321 10.65 -7.15 5.20
C TYR A 321 9.25 -7.17 5.83
N VAL A 322 8.19 -7.04 5.02
CA VAL A 322 6.79 -7.07 5.49
C VAL A 322 6.45 -8.43 6.11
N PHE A 323 6.93 -9.53 5.54
CA PHE A 323 6.76 -10.88 6.11
C PHE A 323 7.34 -10.95 7.52
N SER A 324 8.58 -10.48 7.71
CA SER A 324 9.26 -10.52 9.00
C SER A 324 8.55 -9.67 10.05
N ILE A 325 8.17 -8.44 9.70
CA ILE A 325 7.47 -7.54 10.61
C ILE A 325 6.05 -8.03 10.91
N SER A 326 5.32 -8.53 9.91
CA SER A 326 3.96 -9.02 10.10
C SER A 326 3.94 -10.29 10.96
N GLY A 327 4.91 -11.20 10.76
CA GLY A 327 5.08 -12.38 11.61
C GLY A 327 5.40 -11.99 13.05
N LEU A 328 6.37 -11.09 13.26
CA LEU A 328 6.71 -10.61 14.59
C LEU A 328 5.55 -9.84 15.24
N GLY A 329 4.78 -9.07 14.47
CA GLY A 329 3.59 -8.36 14.94
C GLY A 329 2.46 -9.30 15.35
N ALA A 330 2.23 -10.36 14.58
CA ALA A 330 1.18 -11.34 14.85
C ALA A 330 1.45 -12.17 16.12
N PHE A 331 2.70 -12.60 16.32
CA PHE A 331 3.06 -13.54 17.38
C PHE A 331 3.83 -12.90 18.55
N GLY A 332 4.26 -11.64 18.43
CA GLY A 332 5.09 -10.95 19.42
C GLY A 332 4.49 -10.95 20.82
N PRO A 333 3.24 -10.50 21.03
CA PRO A 333 2.57 -10.56 22.32
C PRO A 333 2.45 -11.99 22.87
N SER A 334 2.04 -12.97 22.05
CA SER A 334 1.97 -14.39 22.46
C SER A 334 3.33 -14.94 22.90
N LEU A 335 4.42 -14.55 22.25
CA LEU A 335 5.78 -14.96 22.63
C LEU A 335 6.19 -14.39 23.99
N LEU A 336 5.89 -13.11 24.25
CA LEU A 336 6.17 -12.48 25.55
C LEU A 336 5.41 -13.16 26.70
N ILE A 337 4.15 -13.53 26.45
CA ILE A 337 3.32 -14.26 27.43
C ILE A 337 3.84 -15.68 27.61
N GLY A 338 4.16 -16.39 26.52
CA GLY A 338 4.65 -17.76 26.55
C GLY A 338 6.01 -17.92 27.26
N MET A 339 6.85 -16.88 27.24
CA MET A 339 8.09 -16.82 28.03
C MET A 339 7.86 -16.48 29.52
N GLY A 340 6.63 -16.18 29.93
CA GLY A 340 6.30 -15.78 31.29
C GLY A 340 6.81 -14.38 31.67
N LEU A 341 7.12 -13.53 30.70
CA LEU A 341 7.67 -12.19 30.96
C LEU A 341 6.58 -11.16 31.33
N PHE A 342 5.39 -11.30 30.76
CA PHE A 342 4.29 -10.35 30.93
C PHE A 342 2.93 -11.04 30.91
N GLU A 343 1.96 -10.47 31.62
CA GLU A 343 0.53 -10.78 31.46
C GLU A 343 -0.01 -10.24 30.13
N GLU A 344 -1.15 -10.75 29.65
CA GLU A 344 -1.73 -10.42 28.33
C GLU A 344 -1.80 -8.92 28.04
N LYS A 345 -2.42 -8.17 28.95
CA LYS A 345 -2.57 -6.72 28.81
C LYS A 345 -1.21 -6.02 28.74
N SER A 346 -0.27 -6.39 29.61
CA SER A 346 1.07 -5.81 29.66
C SER A 346 1.89 -6.16 28.42
N ALA A 347 1.80 -7.40 27.93
CA ALA A 347 2.50 -7.85 26.73
C ALA A 347 2.08 -7.05 25.49
N ALA A 348 0.77 -6.89 25.26
CA ALA A 348 0.25 -6.10 24.15
C ALA A 348 0.68 -4.62 24.23
N MET A 349 0.64 -4.02 25.42
CA MET A 349 1.06 -2.62 25.63
C MET A 349 2.56 -2.42 25.39
N VAL A 350 3.40 -3.29 25.94
CA VAL A 350 4.86 -3.23 25.77
C VAL A 350 5.22 -3.41 24.29
N PHE A 351 4.62 -4.40 23.64
CA PHE A 351 4.89 -4.65 22.22
C PHE A 351 4.43 -3.49 21.33
N GLY A 352 3.26 -2.90 21.61
CA GLY A 352 2.82 -1.67 20.92
C GLY A 352 3.77 -0.49 21.13
N ALA A 353 4.29 -0.29 22.34
CA ALA A 353 5.30 0.73 22.60
C ALA A 353 6.60 0.48 21.81
N ILE A 354 7.04 -0.78 21.72
CA ILE A 354 8.19 -1.17 20.89
C ILE A 354 7.96 -0.80 19.43
N ILE A 355 6.77 -1.06 18.87
CA ILE A 355 6.46 -0.68 17.47
C ILE A 355 6.58 0.83 17.26
N VAL A 356 6.03 1.66 18.16
CA VAL A 356 6.10 3.12 18.03
C VAL A 356 7.55 3.60 18.11
N VAL A 357 8.30 3.11 19.09
CA VAL A 357 9.70 3.52 19.30
C VAL A 357 10.58 3.06 18.13
N ALA A 358 10.49 1.78 17.76
CA ALA A 358 11.26 1.22 16.64
C ALA A 358 10.88 1.88 15.31
N GLY A 359 9.59 2.09 15.06
CA GLY A 359 9.10 2.78 13.86
C GLY A 359 9.59 4.22 13.77
N THR A 360 9.49 4.98 14.87
CA THR A 360 9.91 6.39 14.89
C THR A 360 11.43 6.51 14.73
N ILE A 361 12.21 5.75 15.51
CA ILE A 361 13.67 5.76 15.43
C ILE A 361 14.14 5.28 14.06
N GLY A 362 13.54 4.19 13.54
CA GLY A 362 13.88 3.63 12.24
C GLY A 362 13.66 4.63 11.10
N THR A 363 12.49 5.27 11.04
CA THR A 363 12.19 6.27 10.02
C THR A 363 13.11 7.49 10.12
N LEU A 364 13.38 7.99 11.33
CA LEU A 364 14.28 9.12 11.53
C LEU A 364 15.72 8.78 11.13
N LEU A 365 16.24 7.62 11.56
CA LEU A 365 17.59 7.19 11.21
C LEU A 365 17.72 6.93 9.70
N GLY A 366 16.70 6.36 9.05
CA GLY A 366 16.66 6.17 7.61
C GLY A 366 16.75 7.50 6.86
N GLY A 367 15.90 8.47 7.24
CA GLY A 367 15.93 9.82 6.67
C GLY A 367 17.28 10.53 6.89
N LEU A 368 17.81 10.50 8.11
CA LEU A 368 19.12 11.10 8.42
C LEU A 368 20.28 10.43 7.67
N CYS A 369 20.22 9.11 7.47
CA CYS A 369 21.21 8.37 6.70
C CYS A 369 21.14 8.77 5.22
N LEU A 370 19.92 8.86 4.66
CA LEU A 370 19.69 9.31 3.29
C LEU A 370 20.20 10.74 3.08
N ASP A 371 19.84 11.66 3.98
CA ASP A 371 20.27 13.06 3.93
C ASP A 371 21.80 13.14 3.98
N ARG A 372 22.44 12.40 4.88
CA ARG A 372 23.91 12.32 4.98
C ARG A 372 24.56 11.85 3.69
N ASN A 373 24.00 10.82 3.05
CA ASN A 373 24.52 10.28 1.79
C ASN A 373 24.27 11.22 0.59
N CYS A 374 23.25 12.08 0.67
CA CYS A 374 22.91 13.03 -0.38
C CYS A 374 23.55 14.42 -0.19
N LYS A 375 24.31 14.66 0.90
CA LYS A 375 24.97 15.95 1.19
C LYS A 375 25.88 16.45 0.08
N THR A 376 26.44 15.56 -0.73
CA THR A 376 27.36 15.90 -1.81
C THR A 376 26.66 16.50 -3.03
N GLN A 377 25.37 16.21 -3.23
CA GLN A 377 24.56 16.70 -4.35
C GLN A 377 23.12 16.97 -3.89
N PRO A 378 22.88 18.05 -3.12
CA PRO A 378 21.59 18.31 -2.47
C PRO A 378 20.44 18.60 -3.45
N ASP A 379 20.74 19.19 -4.61
CA ASP A 379 19.73 19.58 -5.62
C ASP A 379 19.52 18.52 -6.72
N ASN A 380 20.18 17.36 -6.62
CA ASN A 380 20.05 16.29 -7.60
C ASN A 380 19.02 15.25 -7.15
N ASP A 381 17.76 15.46 -7.56
CA ASP A 381 16.65 14.55 -7.23
C ASP A 381 16.89 13.11 -7.73
N GLU A 382 17.51 12.93 -8.89
CA GLU A 382 17.82 11.60 -9.44
C GLU A 382 18.86 10.88 -8.58
N PHE A 383 19.87 11.59 -8.11
CA PHE A 383 20.87 11.05 -7.19
C PHE A 383 20.26 10.67 -5.85
N ARG A 384 19.32 11.48 -5.33
CA ARG A 384 18.62 11.16 -4.09
C ARG A 384 17.75 9.91 -4.23
N VAL A 385 17.05 9.75 -5.35
CA VAL A 385 16.28 8.52 -5.65
C VAL A 385 17.20 7.31 -5.76
N TYR A 386 18.31 7.43 -6.47
CA TYR A 386 19.31 6.36 -6.59
C TYR A 386 19.87 5.94 -5.22
N MET A 387 20.24 6.93 -4.38
CA MET A 387 20.74 6.66 -3.03
C MET A 387 19.66 6.03 -2.14
N ALA A 388 18.41 6.46 -2.25
CA ALA A 388 17.30 5.86 -1.51
C ALA A 388 17.04 4.40 -1.93
N THR A 389 17.19 4.06 -3.21
CA THR A 389 17.03 2.66 -3.68
C THR A 389 18.20 1.75 -3.31
N ARG A 390 19.35 2.32 -2.93
CA ARG A 390 20.56 1.59 -2.55
C ARG A 390 20.62 1.29 -1.05
N GLN A 391 19.88 2.04 -0.23
CA GLN A 391 19.69 1.80 1.20
C GLN A 391 18.67 0.69 1.42
#